data_AF-A0A7J2ZCN5-F1
#
_entry.id   AF-A0A7J2ZCN5-F1
#
_cell.length_a   1.000
_cell.length_b   1.000
_cell.length_c   1.000
_cell.angle_alpha   90.00
_cell.angle_beta   90.00
_cell.angle_gamma   90.00
#
_symmetry.space_group_name_H-M   'P 1'
#
loop_
_entity.id
_entity.type
_entity.pdbx_description
1 polymer ?
#
loop_
_entity_poly.entity_id
_entity_poly.type
_entity_poly.pdbx_seq_one_letter_code
_entity_poly.pdbx_strand_id
1 'polypeptide(L)'
;IVLRAIEALKEGDLETLGELMNINHALLYGLGVSDESLEWLINAARKAGALGAKLTGAGGGGCMIALANRDRVENVLEAVQRAGGNAFIARKTDEGVRIEPT
;
A
#
# COMPACT_ATOMS: atom_id res chain seq x y z
N ILE A 1 0.73 15.52 -6.24
CA ILE A 1 0.95 14.07 -6.04
C ILE A 1 -0.04 13.25 -6.86
N VAL A 2 -1.35 13.38 -6.62
CA VAL A 2 -2.39 12.56 -7.29
C VAL A 2 -2.31 12.57 -8.82
N LEU A 3 -2.23 13.75 -9.46
CA LEU A 3 -2.18 13.82 -10.93
C LEU A 3 -0.97 13.08 -11.53
N ARG A 4 0.19 13.13 -10.86
CA ARG A 4 1.39 12.37 -11.27
C ARG A 4 1.22 10.86 -11.03
N ALA A 5 0.57 10.48 -9.95
CA ALA A 5 0.29 9.07 -9.64
C ALA A 5 -0.71 8.47 -10.64
N ILE A 6 -1.68 9.26 -11.12
CA ILE A 6 -2.60 8.87 -12.20
C ILE A 6 -1.81 8.58 -13.48
N GLU A 7 -0.88 9.45 -13.86
CA GLU A 7 -0.07 9.24 -15.06
C GLU A 7 0.83 8.01 -14.94
N ALA A 8 1.57 7.91 -13.83
CA ALA A 8 2.42 6.74 -13.55
C ALA A 8 1.62 5.43 -13.57
N LEU A 9 0.40 5.41 -13.02
CA LEU A 9 -0.46 4.23 -13.04
C LEU A 9 -0.92 3.88 -14.47
N LYS A 10 -1.22 4.88 -15.32
CA LYS A 10 -1.62 4.65 -16.72
C LYS A 10 -0.46 4.12 -17.57
N GLU A 11 0.74 4.62 -17.33
CA GLU A 11 1.96 4.25 -18.05
C GLU A 11 2.57 2.94 -17.54
N GLY A 12 2.09 2.41 -16.40
CA GLY A 12 2.65 1.22 -15.77
C GLY A 12 3.97 1.48 -15.02
N ASP A 13 4.29 2.74 -14.74
CA ASP A 13 5.46 3.15 -13.95
C ASP A 13 5.19 2.93 -12.45
N LEU A 14 5.31 1.67 -12.03
CA LEU A 14 5.07 1.26 -10.65
C LEU A 14 6.12 1.81 -9.67
N GLU A 15 7.33 2.10 -10.14
CA GLU A 15 8.41 2.69 -9.34
C GLU A 15 8.03 4.12 -8.94
N THR A 16 7.65 4.96 -9.91
CA THR A 16 7.16 6.31 -9.62
C THR A 16 5.89 6.29 -8.78
N LEU A 17 4.96 5.37 -9.06
CA LEU A 17 3.75 5.22 -8.26
C LEU A 17 4.07 4.88 -6.78
N GLY A 18 4.98 3.94 -6.55
CA GLY A 18 5.43 3.55 -5.22
C GLY A 18 6.09 4.70 -4.46
N GLU A 19 6.97 5.45 -5.13
CA GLU A 19 7.61 6.62 -4.53
C GLU A 19 6.58 7.71 -4.16
N LEU A 20 5.60 7.96 -5.04
CA LEU A 20 4.51 8.90 -4.75
C LEU A 20 3.63 8.43 -3.58
N MET A 21 3.44 7.11 -3.40
CA MET A 21 2.79 6.55 -2.21
C MET A 21 3.59 6.84 -0.94
N ASN A 22 4.92 6.72 -0.99
CA ASN A 22 5.79 6.99 0.15
C ASN A 22 5.76 8.47 0.55
N ILE A 23 5.86 9.37 -0.43
CA ILE A 23 5.73 10.81 -0.23
C ILE A 23 4.36 11.14 0.36
N ASN A 24 3.29 10.54 -0.17
CA ASN A 24 1.95 10.78 0.37
C ASN A 24 1.83 10.31 1.82
N HIS A 25 2.40 9.15 2.18
CA HIS A 25 2.40 8.68 3.56
C HIS A 25 3.14 9.64 4.49
N ALA A 26 4.29 10.16 4.08
CA ALA A 26 5.02 11.15 4.88
C ALA A 26 4.19 12.42 5.17
N LEU A 27 3.40 12.88 4.20
CA LEU A 27 2.46 13.99 4.40
C LEU A 27 1.32 13.62 5.37
N LEU A 28 0.75 12.41 5.24
CA LEU A 28 -0.30 11.93 6.14
C LEU A 28 0.21 11.76 7.58
N TYR A 29 1.43 11.27 7.74
CA TYR A 29 2.12 11.21 9.02
C TYR A 29 2.30 12.62 9.61
N GLY A 30 2.76 13.58 8.81
CA GLY A 30 2.91 14.97 9.22
C GLY A 30 1.59 15.66 9.59
N LEU A 31 0.45 15.20 9.05
CA LEU A 31 -0.89 15.64 9.43
C LEU A 31 -1.38 15.02 10.75
N GLY A 32 -0.65 14.05 11.33
CA GLY A 32 -1.02 13.40 12.58
C GLY A 32 -2.16 12.38 12.44
N VAL A 33 -2.42 11.88 11.22
CA VAL A 33 -3.48 10.89 10.97
C VAL A 33 -2.98 9.45 10.88
N SER A 34 -1.68 9.23 11.05
CA SER A 34 -1.16 7.85 11.20
C SER A 34 -1.16 7.41 12.66
N ASP A 35 -0.92 6.12 12.87
CA ASP A 35 -0.80 5.50 14.18
C ASP A 35 0.46 4.62 14.24
N GLU A 36 0.97 4.39 15.45
CA GLU A 36 2.16 3.57 15.67
C GLU A 36 2.03 2.19 14.99
N SER A 37 0.89 1.52 15.15
CA SER A 37 0.66 0.21 14.54
C SER A 37 0.81 0.22 13.02
N LEU A 38 0.31 1.28 12.35
CA LEU A 38 0.45 1.45 10.90
C LEU A 38 1.90 1.70 10.49
N GLU A 39 2.65 2.50 11.26
CA GLU A 39 4.06 2.77 10.96
C GLU A 39 4.92 1.51 11.01
N TRP A 40 4.67 0.61 11.97
CA TRP A 40 5.34 -0.69 12.04
C TRP A 40 5.11 -1.52 10.77
N LEU A 41 3.85 -1.62 10.31
CA LEU A 41 3.50 -2.40 9.11
C LEU A 41 4.06 -1.77 7.83
N ILE A 42 3.98 -0.44 7.70
CA ILE A 42 4.49 0.31 6.54
C ILE A 42 6.00 0.18 6.44
N ASN A 43 6.71 0.30 7.56
CA ASN A 43 8.16 0.11 7.60
C ASN A 43 8.56 -1.33 7.27
N ALA A 44 7.83 -2.32 7.80
CA ALA A 44 8.08 -3.73 7.50
C ALA A 44 7.92 -4.03 6.00
N ALA A 45 6.83 -3.54 5.38
CA ALA A 45 6.58 -3.70 3.95
C ALA A 45 7.70 -3.08 3.09
N ARG A 46 8.11 -1.84 3.39
CA ARG A 46 9.19 -1.15 2.66
C ARG A 46 10.52 -1.89 2.77
N LYS A 47 10.90 -2.32 3.98
CA LYS A 47 12.14 -3.09 4.20
C LYS A 47 12.16 -4.44 3.49
N ALA A 48 10.98 -5.02 3.25
CA ALA A 48 10.84 -6.28 2.51
C ALA A 48 10.85 -6.11 0.98
N GLY A 49 10.95 -4.87 0.48
CA GLY A 49 11.04 -4.57 -0.95
C GLY A 49 9.74 -4.10 -1.60
N ALA A 50 8.79 -3.57 -0.82
CA ALA A 50 7.69 -2.82 -1.40
C ALA A 50 8.22 -1.54 -2.07
N LEU A 51 7.74 -1.25 -3.28
CA LEU A 51 7.99 -0.01 -4.01
C LEU A 51 7.43 1.20 -3.26
N GLY A 52 6.24 1.03 -2.67
CA GLY A 52 5.60 2.04 -1.86
C GLY A 52 4.63 1.45 -0.85
N ALA A 53 4.48 2.12 0.28
CA ALA A 53 3.53 1.73 1.30
C ALA A 53 2.93 2.96 2.00
N LYS A 54 1.63 2.94 2.25
CA LYS A 54 0.91 4.04 2.94
C LYS A 54 -0.32 3.54 3.67
N LEU A 55 -0.79 4.31 4.65
CA LEU A 55 -2.11 4.08 5.25
C LEU A 55 -3.24 4.23 4.22
N THR A 56 -4.39 3.61 4.46
CA THR A 56 -5.60 3.74 3.63
C THR A 56 -6.80 4.18 4.46
N GLY A 57 -7.75 4.88 3.84
CA GLY A 57 -8.88 5.48 4.56
C GLY A 57 -8.51 6.80 5.25
N ALA A 58 -9.24 7.12 6.32
CA ALA A 58 -9.12 8.40 7.03
C ALA A 58 -7.86 8.51 7.91
N GLY A 59 -7.30 7.38 8.36
CA GLY A 59 -6.22 7.33 9.35
C GLY A 59 -6.70 6.91 10.74
N GLY A 60 -5.80 6.97 11.73
CA GLY A 60 -6.06 6.57 13.13
C GLY A 60 -6.04 5.06 13.39
N GLY A 61 -5.39 4.29 12.51
CA GLY A 61 -5.32 2.84 12.56
C GLY A 61 -5.99 2.16 11.35
N GLY A 62 -6.23 0.85 11.46
CA GLY A 62 -6.88 0.05 10.43
C GLY A 62 -5.91 -0.50 9.38
N CYS A 63 -6.13 -0.16 8.10
CA CYS A 63 -5.45 -0.82 6.98
C CYS A 63 -4.37 0.05 6.34
N MET A 64 -3.31 -0.60 5.87
CA MET A 64 -2.32 -0.03 4.97
C MET A 64 -2.37 -0.75 3.61
N ILE A 65 -1.80 -0.10 2.58
CA ILE A 65 -1.59 -0.70 1.27
C ILE A 65 -0.10 -0.64 0.93
N ALA A 66 0.43 -1.75 0.42
CA ALA A 66 1.78 -1.88 -0.10
C ALA A 66 1.74 -2.26 -1.58
N LEU A 67 2.50 -1.55 -2.40
CA LEU A 67 2.75 -1.86 -3.80
C LEU A 67 4.10 -2.57 -3.91
N ALA A 68 4.13 -3.74 -4.54
CA ALA A 68 5.34 -4.55 -4.70
C ALA A 68 5.38 -5.22 -6.07
N ASN A 69 6.59 -5.49 -6.58
CA ASN A 69 6.79 -6.33 -7.75
C ASN A 69 6.40 -7.78 -7.46
N ARG A 70 6.10 -8.54 -8.52
CA ARG A 70 5.63 -9.94 -8.40
C ARG A 70 6.65 -10.85 -7.71
N ASP A 71 7.93 -10.59 -7.85
CA ASP A 71 9.02 -11.34 -7.19
C ASP A 71 9.21 -10.96 -5.71
N ARG A 72 8.54 -9.89 -5.23
CA ARG A 72 8.67 -9.38 -3.86
C ARG A 72 7.39 -9.48 -3.04
N VAL A 73 6.23 -9.70 -3.66
CA VAL A 73 4.93 -9.59 -2.98
C VAL A 73 4.77 -10.59 -1.83
N GLU A 74 5.31 -11.80 -1.94
CA GLU A 74 5.32 -12.81 -0.88
C GLU A 74 6.23 -12.41 0.28
N ASN A 75 7.41 -11.85 0.00
CA ASN A 75 8.30 -11.34 1.04
C ASN A 75 7.65 -10.19 1.82
N VAL A 76 6.95 -9.30 1.11
CA VAL A 76 6.21 -8.19 1.72
C VAL A 76 5.05 -8.72 2.57
N LEU A 77 4.30 -9.70 2.07
CA LEU A 77 3.22 -10.37 2.81
C LEU A 77 3.74 -10.95 4.14
N GLU A 78 4.81 -11.75 4.08
CA GLU A 78 5.42 -12.35 5.27
C GLU A 78 5.91 -11.31 6.26
N ALA A 79 6.54 -10.23 5.78
CA ALA A 79 7.04 -9.17 6.63
C ALA A 79 5.92 -8.43 7.37
N VAL A 80 4.81 -8.14 6.69
CA VAL A 80 3.63 -7.51 7.31
C VAL A 80 3.01 -8.45 8.36
N GLN A 81 2.91 -9.75 8.06
CA GLN A 81 2.39 -10.74 9.01
C GLN A 81 3.29 -10.89 10.24
N ARG A 82 4.61 -10.94 10.07
CA ARG A 82 5.58 -10.97 11.17
C ARG A 82 5.55 -9.70 12.02
N ALA A 83 5.19 -8.56 11.43
CA ALA A 83 5.00 -7.30 12.13
C ALA A 83 3.63 -7.22 12.85
N GLY A 84 2.80 -8.27 12.80
CA GLY A 84 1.52 -8.35 13.51
C GLY A 84 0.29 -7.98 12.67
N GLY A 85 0.44 -7.72 11.38
CA GLY A 85 -0.67 -7.40 10.49
C GLY A 85 -1.38 -8.64 9.93
N ASN A 86 -2.70 -8.58 9.77
CA ASN A 86 -3.42 -9.55 8.94
C ASN A 86 -3.36 -9.09 7.47
N ALA A 87 -2.65 -9.83 6.63
CA ALA A 87 -2.36 -9.41 5.26
C ALA A 87 -2.78 -10.48 4.24
N PHE A 88 -3.15 -10.01 3.05
CA PHE A 88 -3.46 -10.82 1.89
C PHE A 88 -2.93 -10.13 0.61
N ILE A 89 -2.69 -10.91 -0.43
CA ILE A 89 -2.24 -10.38 -1.73
C ILE A 89 -3.46 -9.94 -2.54
N ALA A 90 -3.49 -8.68 -2.92
CA ALA A 90 -4.51 -8.11 -3.80
C ALA A 90 -3.95 -7.83 -5.20
N ARG A 91 -4.84 -7.80 -6.19
CA ARG A 91 -4.54 -7.35 -7.55
C ARG A 91 -5.56 -6.31 -7.96
N LYS A 92 -5.17 -5.34 -8.79
CA LYS A 92 -6.13 -4.42 -9.41
C LYS A 92 -7.13 -5.24 -10.24
N THR A 93 -8.41 -4.89 -10.12
CA THR A 93 -9.48 -5.36 -10.99
C THR A 93 -10.15 -4.16 -11.65
N ASP A 94 -10.69 -4.38 -12.86
CA ASP A 94 -11.59 -3.44 -13.54
C ASP A 94 -13.06 -3.85 -13.39
N GLU A 95 -13.32 -4.98 -12.71
CA GLU A 95 -14.67 -5.44 -12.38
C GLU A 95 -15.19 -4.74 -11.13
N GLY A 96 -16.41 -4.21 -11.22
CA GLY A 96 -17.15 -3.66 -10.09
C GLY A 96 -18.02 -4.72 -9.39
N VAL A 97 -19.13 -4.26 -8.80
CA VAL A 97 -20.11 -5.15 -8.17
C VAL A 97 -20.78 -6.07 -9.19
N ARG A 98 -20.99 -7.35 -8.82
CA ARG A 98 -21.69 -8.36 -9.63
C ARG A 98 -22.66 -9.16 -8.76
N ILE A 99 -23.71 -9.70 -9.37
CA ILE A 99 -24.62 -10.64 -8.72
C ILE A 99 -24.09 -12.05 -8.99
N GLU A 100 -23.79 -12.81 -7.94
CA GLU A 100 -23.39 -14.21 -8.06
C GLU A 100 -24.64 -15.11 -8.01
N PRO A 101 -24.80 -16.08 -8.93
CA PRO A 101 -25.86 -17.07 -8.84
C PRO A 101 -25.65 -17.92 -7.59
N THR A 102 -26.74 -18.21 -6.88
CA THR A 102 -26.75 -19.12 -5.72
C THR A 102 -26.82 -20.57 -6.18
#